data_AF-A0A2E6NC43-F1
#
_entry.id   AF-A0A2E6NC43-F1
#
_cell.length_a   1.000
_cell.length_b   1.000
_cell.length_c   1.000
_cell.angle_alpha   90.00
_cell.angle_beta   90.00
_cell.angle_gamma   90.00
#
_symmetry.space_group_name_H-M   'P 1'
#
loop_
_entity.id
_entity.type
_entity.pdbx_description
1 polymer ?
#
loop_
_entity_poly.entity_id
_entity_poly.type
_entity_poly.pdbx_seq_one_letter_code
_entity_poly.pdbx_strand_id
1 'polypeptide(L)'
;MIQKTIKTIWNNLAPVHGKYVDKAKQKKTDLKIVYQGKHMIIGNSKLNKPVRTTRVPDKFTGQDVELYYFQWDPVDPRQQSLL
;
A
#
# COMPACT_ATOMS: atom_id res chain seq x y z
N MET A 1 -2.85 4.04 -12.23
CA MET A 1 -2.90 3.53 -10.85
C MET A 1 -2.24 2.16 -10.80
N ILE A 2 -1.41 1.90 -9.80
CA ILE A 2 -0.81 0.57 -9.54
C ILE A 2 -1.67 -0.15 -8.52
N GLN A 3 -1.97 -1.43 -8.73
CA GLN A 3 -2.72 -2.24 -7.78
C GLN A 3 -1.82 -3.25 -7.07
N LYS A 4 -2.00 -3.37 -5.75
CA LYS A 4 -1.36 -4.40 -4.95
C LYS A 4 -2.37 -5.07 -4.01
N THR A 5 -2.54 -6.37 -4.15
CA THR A 5 -3.26 -7.18 -3.16
C THR A 5 -2.33 -7.57 -2.03
N ILE A 6 -2.77 -7.34 -0.80
CA ILE A 6 -2.09 -7.74 0.43
C ILE A 6 -2.89 -8.85 1.12
N LYS A 7 -2.21 -9.69 1.91
CA LYS A 7 -2.83 -10.83 2.60
C LYS A 7 -3.15 -10.55 4.07
N THR A 8 -2.54 -9.51 4.65
CA THR A 8 -2.61 -9.25 6.08
C THR A 8 -2.52 -7.75 6.35
N ILE A 9 -3.25 -7.30 7.38
CA ILE A 9 -3.14 -5.97 7.98
C ILE A 9 -2.63 -6.17 9.40
N TRP A 10 -1.67 -5.35 9.83
CA TRP A 10 -1.05 -5.44 11.16
C TRP A 10 -1.36 -4.17 11.94
N ASN A 11 -2.10 -4.24 13.05
CA ASN A 11 -2.49 -3.06 13.84
C ASN A 11 -3.09 -1.93 12.99
N ASN A 12 -4.02 -2.27 12.09
CA ASN A 12 -4.62 -1.35 11.12
C ASN A 12 -3.61 -0.72 10.12
N LEU A 13 -2.45 -1.34 9.92
CA LEU A 13 -1.46 -0.94 8.93
C LEU A 13 -1.40 -1.93 7.78
N ALA A 14 -1.48 -1.39 6.57
CA ALA A 14 -1.33 -2.13 5.32
C ALA A 14 0.15 -2.18 4.89
N PRO A 15 0.82 -3.34 4.98
CA PRO A 15 2.20 -3.49 4.53
C PRO A 15 2.28 -3.57 3.00
N VAL A 16 3.10 -2.72 2.40
CA VAL A 16 3.38 -2.73 0.98
C VAL A 16 4.88 -2.80 0.75
N HIS A 17 5.29 -3.69 -0.13
CA HIS A 17 6.69 -3.78 -0.53
C HIS A 17 7.14 -2.54 -1.31
N GLY A 18 8.31 -1.98 -0.95
CA GLY A 18 8.88 -0.76 -1.50
C GLY A 18 8.86 -0.69 -3.02
N LYS A 19 9.14 -1.80 -3.72
CA LYS A 19 9.06 -1.87 -5.18
C LYS A 19 7.75 -1.36 -5.79
N TYR A 20 6.61 -1.54 -5.11
CA TYR A 20 5.32 -1.04 -5.61
C TYR A 20 5.13 0.44 -5.31
N VAL A 21 5.65 0.90 -4.17
CA VAL A 21 5.67 2.31 -3.77
C VAL A 21 6.55 3.10 -4.73
N ASP A 22 7.77 2.62 -5.00
CA ASP A 22 8.72 3.26 -5.91
C ASP A 22 8.20 3.28 -7.34
N LYS A 23 7.62 2.17 -7.80
CA LYS A 23 6.98 2.10 -9.12
C LYS A 23 5.83 3.11 -9.23
N ALA A 24 5.06 3.32 -8.17
CA ALA A 24 3.96 4.29 -8.16
C ALA A 24 4.47 5.73 -8.20
N LYS A 25 5.53 6.04 -7.42
CA LYS A 25 6.23 7.33 -7.44
C LYS A 25 6.82 7.65 -8.81
N GLN A 26 7.59 6.73 -9.38
CA GLN A 26 8.23 6.89 -10.69
C GLN A 26 7.21 7.14 -11.80
N LYS A 27 6.09 6.42 -11.77
CA LYS A 27 4.99 6.58 -12.73
C LYS A 27 4.04 7.74 -12.41
N LYS A 28 4.32 8.49 -11.33
CA LYS A 28 3.49 9.59 -10.83
C LYS A 28 2.00 9.20 -10.70
N THR A 29 1.73 7.99 -10.22
CA THR A 29 0.38 7.43 -10.17
C THR A 29 0.04 6.91 -8.78
N ASP A 30 -1.25 6.80 -8.49
CA ASP A 30 -1.73 6.34 -7.19
C ASP A 30 -1.51 4.84 -7.01
N LEU A 31 -1.44 4.43 -5.74
CA LEU A 31 -1.34 3.03 -5.33
C LEU A 31 -2.65 2.57 -4.70
N LYS A 32 -3.32 1.62 -5.34
CA LYS A 32 -4.48 0.91 -4.80
C LYS A 32 -4.02 -0.32 -4.03
N ILE A 33 -4.37 -0.39 -2.75
CA ILE A 33 -4.16 -1.57 -1.92
C ILE A 33 -5.49 -2.31 -1.80
N VAL A 34 -5.48 -3.61 -2.07
CA VAL A 34 -6.66 -4.48 -1.98
C VAL A 34 -6.48 -5.49 -0.85
N TYR A 35 -7.48 -5.60 0.02
CA TYR A 35 -7.50 -6.53 1.14
C TYR A 35 -8.94 -7.01 1.40
N GLN A 36 -9.17 -8.34 1.41
CA GLN A 36 -10.47 -8.96 1.71
C GLN A 36 -11.65 -8.34 0.96
N GLY A 37 -11.51 -8.09 -0.34
CA GLY A 37 -12.56 -7.48 -1.18
C GLY A 37 -12.74 -5.97 -1.00
N LYS A 38 -12.11 -5.36 0.02
CA LYS A 38 -12.04 -3.91 0.21
C LYS A 38 -10.79 -3.35 -0.43
N HIS A 39 -10.79 -2.05 -0.68
CA HIS A 39 -9.61 -1.36 -1.18
C HIS A 39 -9.46 0.04 -0.60
N MET A 40 -8.22 0.49 -0.49
CA MET A 40 -7.88 1.89 -0.24
C MET A 40 -7.03 2.42 -1.40
N ILE A 41 -7.03 3.74 -1.59
CA ILE A 41 -6.20 4.42 -2.59
C ILE A 41 -5.26 5.36 -1.85
N ILE A 42 -3.96 5.16 -2.04
CA ILE A 42 -2.93 6.09 -1.58
C ILE A 42 -2.58 6.99 -2.75
N GLY A 43 -2.96 8.26 -2.63
CA GLY A 43 -2.57 9.29 -3.58
C GLY A 43 -1.05 9.39 -3.69
N ASN A 44 -0.54 9.65 -4.90
CA ASN A 44 0.90 9.77 -5.16
C ASN A 44 1.63 10.70 -4.15
N SER A 45 1.03 11.85 -3.81
CA SER A 45 1.58 12.81 -2.84
C SER A 45 1.75 12.25 -1.42
N LYS A 46 1.03 11.18 -1.06
CA LYS A 46 1.08 10.51 0.24
C LYS A 46 2.01 9.29 0.25
N LEU A 47 2.54 8.86 -0.90
CA LEU A 47 3.45 7.70 -0.99
C LEU A 47 4.78 7.88 -0.23
N ASN A 48 5.18 9.13 0.05
CA ASN A 48 6.37 9.46 0.84
C ASN A 48 6.08 9.56 2.36
N LYS A 49 4.83 9.34 2.78
CA LYS A 49 4.38 9.51 4.17
C LYS A 49 3.81 8.21 4.73
N PRO A 50 4.58 7.09 4.73
CA PRO A 50 4.15 5.89 5.44
C PRO A 50 4.11 6.18 6.94
N VAL A 51 3.24 5.46 7.66
CA VAL A 51 3.19 5.49 9.13
C VAL A 51 4.47 4.87 9.71
N ARG A 52 4.99 3.84 9.03
CA ARG A 52 6.21 3.13 9.43
C ARG A 52 6.90 2.52 8.22
N THR A 53 8.22 2.43 8.25
CA THR A 53 9.00 1.58 7.36
C THR A 53 9.78 0.54 8.15
N THR A 54 9.96 -0.64 7.61
CA THR A 54 10.84 -1.67 8.18
C THR A 54 11.59 -2.38 7.08
N ARG A 55 12.83 -2.78 7.36
CA ARG A 55 13.57 -3.72 6.51
C ARG A 55 13.34 -5.13 7.02
N VAL A 56 12.98 -6.02 6.11
CA VAL A 56 12.80 -7.44 6.39
C VAL A 56 13.54 -8.24 5.33
N PRO A 57 14.17 -9.37 5.67
CA PRO A 57 14.78 -10.22 4.66
C PRO A 57 13.69 -10.81 3.76
N ASP A 58 13.86 -10.68 2.45
CA ASP A 58 13.02 -11.37 1.48
C ASP A 58 13.32 -12.88 1.55
N LYS A 59 12.31 -13.66 1.91
CA LYS A 59 12.42 -15.11 2.08
C LYS A 59 12.85 -15.88 0.83
N PHE A 60 12.79 -15.27 -0.35
CA PHE A 60 13.18 -15.92 -1.61
C PHE A 60 14.59 -15.54 -2.05
N THR A 61 15.02 -14.30 -1.83
CA THR A 61 16.33 -13.80 -2.31
C THR A 61 17.36 -13.65 -1.19
N GLY A 62 16.94 -13.67 0.07
CA GLY A 62 17.77 -13.37 1.24
C GLY A 62 18.18 -11.89 1.35
N GLN A 63 17.77 -11.03 0.42
CA GLN A 63 18.07 -9.61 0.44
C GLN A 63 17.06 -8.85 1.30
N ASP A 64 17.52 -7.84 2.01
CA ASP A 64 16.64 -6.96 2.75
C ASP A 64 15.75 -6.15 1.81
N VAL A 65 14.44 -6.24 2.03
CA VAL A 65 13.43 -5.45 1.35
C VAL A 65 12.77 -4.50 2.31
N GLU A 66 12.47 -3.30 1.83
CA GLU A 66 11.76 -2.30 2.60
C GLU A 66 10.24 -2.53 2.48
N LEU A 67 9.57 -2.59 3.63
CA LEU A 67 8.12 -2.58 3.75
C LEU A 67 7.66 -1.21 4.23
N TYR A 68 6.68 -0.66 3.53
CA TYR A 68 6.01 0.60 3.82
C TYR A 68 4.65 0.27 4.42
N TYR A 69 4.39 0.78 5.61
CA TYR A 69 3.12 0.59 6.32
C TYR A 69 2.29 1.85 6.20
N PHE A 70 1.12 1.73 5.58
CA PHE A 70 0.16 2.82 5.48
C PHE A 70 -1.01 2.56 6.41
N GLN A 71 -1.59 3.63 6.98
CA GLN A 71 -2.83 3.53 7.73
C GLN A 71 -3.91 2.96 6.82
N TRP A 72 -4.47 1.81 7.18
CA TRP A 72 -5.54 1.20 6.41
C TRP A 72 -6.83 2.00 6.62
N ASP A 73 -7.30 2.58 5.51
CA ASP A 73 -8.51 3.38 5.45
C ASP A 73 -9.26 3.03 4.15
N PRO A 74 -10.06 1.95 4.15
CA PRO A 74 -10.73 1.47 2.96
C PRO A 74 -11.80 2.47 2.51
N VAL A 75 -11.94 2.63 1.20
CA VAL A 75 -13.01 3.45 0.62
C VAL A 75 -14.36 2.93 1.09
N ASP A 76 -15.21 3.82 1.62
CA ASP A 76 -16.56 3.47 2.03
C ASP A 76 -17.39 3.17 0.77
N PRO A 77 -18.01 1.98 0.65
CA PRO A 77 -18.92 1.67 -0.46
C PRO A 77 -20.03 2.71 -0.65
N ARG A 78 -20.48 3.36 0.44
CA ARG A 78 -21.54 4.38 0.41
C ARG A 78 -21.07 5.67 -0.28
N GLN A 79 -19.77 5.97 -0.28
CA GLN A 79 -19.22 7.13 -1.00
C GLN A 79 -19.29 6.97 -2.51
N GLN A 80 -19.37 5.75 -3.05
CA GLN A 80 -19.53 5.54 -4.49
C GLN A 80 -20.93 5.91 -5.01
N SER A 81 -21.94 6.03 -4.14
CA SER A 81 -23.32 6.33 -4.55
C SER A 81 -23.64 7.82 -4.75
N LEU A 82 -22.69 8.71 -4.45
CA LEU A 82 -22.88 10.17 -4.49
C LEU A 82 -22.14 10.86 -5.66
N LEU A 83 -21.74 10.09 -6.68
CA LEU A 83 -21.11 10.60 -7.92
C LEU A 83 -21.95 10.27 -9.14
#